data_AF-A0AA50T2A3-F1
#
_entry.id   AF-A0AA50T2A3-F1
#
_cell.length_a   1.000
_cell.length_b   1.000
_cell.length_c   1.000
_cell.angle_alpha   90.00
_cell.angle_beta   90.00
_cell.angle_gamma   90.00
#
_symmetry.space_group_name_H-M   'P 1'
#
loop_
_entity.id
_entity.type
_entity.pdbx_description
1 polymer ?
#
loop_
_entity_poly.entity_id
_entity_poly.type
_entity_poly.pdbx_seq_one_letter_code
_entity_poly.pdbx_strand_id
1 'polypeptide(L)'
;GWGMYSTLLIDLFKFLDPYLRNTELAQPVMMLYKGTLKVLLVLLHDFPEFLCDYHYGFCDEIPPNCIQMRNLILSAFPRNMRLPDPFMPNLKVDLLAEILVPPRAVINYATIIPNSQFKKDLDAYLKARAPVTFLSELRSN
;
A
#
# COMPACT_ATOMS: atom_id res chain seq x y z
N GLY A 1 -11.67 11.42 12.75
CA GLY A 1 -10.81 12.34 11.98
C GLY A 1 -9.98 11.63 10.91
N TRP A 2 -9.39 10.47 11.22
CA TRP A 2 -8.39 9.83 10.35
C TRP A 2 -8.90 9.53 8.93
N GLY A 3 -10.11 8.99 8.79
CA GLY A 3 -10.71 8.75 7.47
C GLY A 3 -10.87 10.01 6.61
N MET A 4 -11.15 11.17 7.21
CA MET A 4 -11.24 12.43 6.46
C MET A 4 -9.85 12.92 6.04
N TYR A 5 -8.85 12.77 6.93
CA TYR A 5 -7.48 13.16 6.62
C TYR A 5 -6.85 12.25 5.55
N SER A 6 -7.17 10.96 5.55
CA SER A 6 -6.73 10.06 4.47
C SER A 6 -7.38 10.40 3.14
N THR A 7 -8.65 10.81 3.09
CA THR A 7 -9.27 11.35 1.87
C THR A 7 -8.47 12.53 1.31
N LEU A 8 -8.08 13.49 2.16
CA LEU A 8 -7.30 14.66 1.71
C LEU A 8 -5.93 14.27 1.14
N LEU A 9 -5.25 13.28 1.75
CA LEU A 9 -3.99 12.77 1.21
C LEU A 9 -4.17 12.00 -0.10
N ILE A 10 -5.24 11.22 -0.22
CA ILE A 10 -5.60 10.54 -1.47
C ILE A 10 -5.84 11.57 -2.58
N ASP A 11 -6.57 12.65 -2.30
CA ASP A 11 -6.81 13.73 -3.26
C ASP A 11 -5.50 14.40 -3.70
N LEU A 12 -4.56 14.61 -2.77
CA LEU A 12 -3.21 15.11 -3.07
C LEU A 12 -2.42 14.14 -3.95
N PHE A 13 -2.45 12.83 -3.67
CA PHE A 13 -1.73 11.83 -4.46
C PHE A 13 -2.32 11.69 -5.87
N LYS A 14 -3.65 11.68 -6.00
CA LYS A 14 -4.36 11.71 -7.30
C LYS A 14 -3.96 12.92 -8.14
N PHE A 15 -3.88 14.10 -7.50
CA PHE A 15 -3.43 15.30 -8.18
C PHE A 15 -1.99 15.18 -8.69
N LEU A 16 -1.10 14.59 -7.88
CA LEU A 16 0.33 14.44 -8.22
C LEU A 16 0.62 13.32 -9.23
N ASP A 17 -0.17 12.24 -9.24
CA ASP A 17 0.04 11.02 -10.04
C ASP A 17 0.42 11.28 -11.51
N PRO A 18 -0.35 12.03 -12.32
CA PRO A 18 -0.01 12.22 -13.74
C PRO A 18 1.31 12.96 -13.96
N TYR A 19 1.71 13.83 -13.02
CA TYR A 19 2.98 14.55 -13.12
C TYR A 19 4.15 13.66 -12.69
N LEU A 20 3.98 12.90 -11.61
CA LEU A 20 5.03 12.06 -11.03
C LEU A 20 5.34 10.80 -11.85
N ARG A 21 4.45 10.38 -12.75
CA ARG A 21 4.76 9.32 -13.75
C ARG A 21 5.82 9.76 -14.75
N ASN A 22 5.96 11.07 -14.99
CA ASN A 22 7.00 11.63 -15.85
C ASN A 22 8.27 11.87 -15.04
N THR A 23 9.43 11.61 -15.64
CA THR A 23 10.74 11.81 -14.98
C THR A 23 11.13 13.29 -14.90
N GLU A 24 10.54 14.14 -15.73
CA GLU A 24 10.79 15.59 -15.75
C GLU A 24 9.65 16.34 -15.06
N LEU A 25 9.97 16.97 -13.93
CA LEU A 25 9.01 17.74 -13.13
C LEU A 25 9.24 19.24 -13.28
N ALA A 26 8.19 19.97 -13.60
CA ALA A 26 8.21 21.43 -13.54
C ALA A 26 8.51 21.91 -12.10
N GLN A 27 9.16 23.07 -11.98
CA GLN A 27 9.58 23.63 -10.68
C GLN A 27 8.44 23.71 -9.63
N PRO A 28 7.22 24.16 -9.96
CA PRO A 28 6.13 24.18 -8.98
C PRO A 28 5.73 22.78 -8.47
N VAL A 29 5.74 21.78 -9.36
CA VAL A 29 5.43 20.39 -9.00
C VAL A 29 6.54 19.81 -8.12
N MET A 30 7.80 20.11 -8.42
CA MET A 30 8.94 19.71 -7.59
C MET A 30 8.84 20.31 -6.17
N MET A 31 8.42 21.57 -6.04
CA MET A 31 8.17 22.19 -4.73
C MET A 31 7.04 21.46 -3.98
N LEU A 32 5.94 21.16 -4.66
CA LEU A 32 4.82 20.43 -4.08
C LEU A 32 5.23 19.02 -3.63
N TYR A 33 5.95 18.27 -4.47
CA TYR A 33 6.50 16.95 -4.15
C TYR A 33 7.37 16.99 -2.88
N LYS A 34 8.28 17.96 -2.77
CA LYS A 34 9.10 18.14 -1.56
C LYS A 34 8.25 18.46 -0.33
N GLY A 35 7.18 19.26 -0.49
CA GLY A 35 6.20 19.51 0.57
C GLY A 35 5.50 18.23 1.02
N THR A 36 5.02 17.43 0.07
CA THR A 36 4.39 16.13 0.31
C THR A 36 5.32 15.18 1.07
N LEU A 37 6.60 15.10 0.69
CA LEU A 37 7.59 14.29 1.42
C LEU A 37 7.75 14.74 2.87
N LYS A 38 7.77 16.05 3.14
CA LYS A 38 7.86 16.56 4.51
C LYS A 38 6.63 16.20 5.33
N VAL A 39 5.43 16.32 4.75
CA VAL A 39 4.19 15.89 5.41
C VAL A 39 4.23 14.40 5.72
N LEU A 40 4.62 13.55 4.74
CA LEU A 40 4.75 12.11 4.95
C LEU A 40 5.80 11.76 6.02
N LEU A 41 6.92 12.47 6.09
CA LEU A 41 7.94 12.28 7.12
C LEU A 41 7.40 12.60 8.53
N VAL A 42 6.66 13.71 8.68
CA VAL A 42 6.00 14.06 9.95
C VAL A 42 4.99 12.97 10.34
N LEU A 43 4.18 12.51 9.38
CA LEU A 43 3.21 11.43 9.62
C LEU A 43 3.89 10.13 10.01
N LEU A 44 4.99 9.76 9.36
CA LEU A 44 5.77 8.56 9.69
C LEU A 44 6.35 8.64 11.10
N HIS A 45 6.86 9.81 11.50
CA HIS A 45 7.45 10.00 12.81
C HIS A 45 6.40 10.04 13.94
N ASP A 46 5.35 10.85 13.79
CA ASP A 46 4.40 11.14 14.88
C ASP A 46 3.19 10.19 14.90
N PHE A 47 2.78 9.70 13.72
CA PHE A 47 1.56 8.93 13.51
C PHE A 47 1.77 7.70 12.60
N PRO A 48 2.76 6.83 12.84
CA PRO A 48 3.06 5.71 11.95
C PRO A 48 1.88 4.75 11.80
N GLU A 49 1.05 4.55 12.83
CA GLU A 49 -0.15 3.70 12.74
C GLU A 49 -1.17 4.23 11.73
N PHE A 50 -1.22 5.55 11.48
CA PHE A 50 -2.08 6.13 10.44
C PHE A 50 -1.59 5.71 9.05
N LEU A 51 -0.30 5.84 8.78
CA LEU A 51 0.26 5.37 7.51
C LEU A 51 0.11 3.85 7.35
N CYS A 52 0.25 3.08 8.43
CA CYS A 52 0.01 1.63 8.45
C CYS A 52 -1.43 1.31 8.07
N ASP A 53 -2.41 1.91 8.74
CA ASP A 53 -3.82 1.60 8.54
C ASP A 53 -4.29 1.90 7.11
N TYR A 54 -3.78 2.97 6.50
CA TYR A 54 -4.22 3.44 5.17
C TYR A 54 -3.22 3.13 4.04
N HIS A 55 -2.17 2.34 4.30
CA HIS A 55 -1.06 2.10 3.36
C HIS A 55 -1.52 1.67 1.96
N TYR A 56 -2.53 0.83 1.89
CA TYR A 56 -3.03 0.26 0.65
C TYR A 56 -3.67 1.33 -0.24
N GLY A 57 -4.59 2.13 0.32
CA GLY A 57 -5.23 3.22 -0.42
C GLY A 57 -4.23 4.27 -0.88
N PHE A 58 -3.19 4.56 -0.08
CA PHE A 58 -2.13 5.47 -0.53
C PHE A 58 -1.25 4.86 -1.62
N CYS A 59 -0.90 3.58 -1.52
CA CYS A 59 -0.06 2.90 -2.52
C CYS A 59 -0.78 2.69 -3.85
N ASP A 60 -2.11 2.62 -3.86
CA ASP A 60 -2.91 2.51 -5.08
C ASP A 60 -2.89 3.82 -5.90
N GLU A 61 -2.77 4.95 -5.21
CA GLU A 61 -2.81 6.30 -5.80
C GLU A 61 -1.42 6.88 -6.08
N ILE A 62 -0.35 6.30 -5.53
CA ILE A 62 1.03 6.75 -5.74
C ILE A 62 1.69 5.93 -6.86
N PRO A 63 2.22 6.57 -7.92
CA PRO A 63 2.86 5.85 -9.02
C PRO A 63 3.97 4.88 -8.55
N PRO A 64 4.12 3.71 -9.19
CA PRO A 64 5.14 2.73 -8.81
C PRO A 64 6.58 3.25 -8.85
N ASN A 65 6.86 4.25 -9.70
CA ASN A 65 8.19 4.88 -9.82
C ASN A 65 8.49 5.88 -8.69
N CYS A 66 7.51 6.25 -7.85
CA CYS A 66 7.69 7.14 -6.70
C CYS A 66 8.22 6.38 -5.47
N ILE A 67 9.38 5.75 -5.62
CA ILE A 67 9.97 4.84 -4.63
C ILE A 67 10.06 5.46 -3.23
N GLN A 68 10.52 6.71 -3.12
CA GLN A 68 10.70 7.37 -1.83
C GLN A 68 9.37 7.60 -1.10
N MET A 69 8.32 8.05 -1.80
CA MET A 69 7.00 8.25 -1.19
C MET A 69 6.41 6.93 -0.70
N ARG A 70 6.50 5.88 -1.54
CA ARG A 70 6.01 4.54 -1.17
C ARG A 70 6.80 3.97 0.01
N ASN A 71 8.12 4.16 0.06
CA ASN A 71 8.93 3.73 1.18
C ASN A 71 8.56 4.44 2.48
N LEU A 72 8.22 5.72 2.46
CA LEU A 72 7.77 6.43 3.68
C LEU A 72 6.49 5.83 4.25
N ILE A 73 5.56 5.41 3.39
CA ILE A 73 4.31 4.77 3.80
C ILE A 73 4.56 3.33 4.26
N LEU A 74 5.29 2.54 3.47
CA LEU A 74 5.53 1.12 3.71
C LEU A 74 6.55 0.83 4.81
N SER A 75 7.35 1.83 5.21
CA SER A 75 8.24 1.74 6.39
C SER A 75 7.50 2.03 7.70
N ALA A 76 6.23 2.44 7.65
CA ALA A 76 5.47 2.65 8.86
C ALA A 76 5.14 1.31 9.52
N PHE A 77 5.28 1.24 10.84
CA PHE A 77 4.88 0.09 11.66
C PHE A 77 4.36 0.57 13.03
N PRO A 78 3.56 -0.22 13.77
CA PRO A 78 3.06 0.17 15.09
C PRO A 78 4.18 0.48 16.09
N ARG A 79 4.08 1.58 16.85
CA ARG A 79 5.14 2.03 17.76
C ARG A 79 5.52 1.04 18.85
N ASN A 80 4.60 0.17 19.24
CA ASN A 80 4.83 -0.89 20.23
C ASN A 80 5.47 -2.16 19.65
N MET A 81 5.62 -2.24 18.33
CA MET A 81 6.31 -3.34 17.65
C MET A 81 7.83 -3.12 17.70
N ARG A 82 8.58 -4.19 18.00
CA ARG A 82 10.03 -4.19 17.93
C ARG A 82 10.45 -5.03 16.72
N LEU A 83 10.97 -4.36 15.70
CA LEU A 83 11.50 -5.07 14.54
C LEU A 83 12.88 -5.64 14.88
N PRO A 84 13.13 -6.93 14.62
CA PRO A 84 14.48 -7.47 14.73
C PRO A 84 15.38 -6.80 13.68
N ASP A 85 16.67 -6.70 13.99
CA ASP A 85 17.66 -6.25 13.01
C ASP A 85 17.68 -7.23 11.82
N PRO A 86 17.39 -6.79 10.59
CA PRO A 86 17.38 -7.66 9.42
C PRO A 86 18.74 -8.29 9.11
N PHE A 87 19.84 -7.74 9.65
CA PHE A 87 21.20 -8.26 9.49
C PHE A 87 21.67 -9.13 10.66
N MET A 88 20.80 -9.42 11.64
CA MET A 88 21.14 -10.29 12.76
C MET A 88 21.46 -11.71 12.28
N PRO A 89 22.68 -12.23 12.53
CA PRO A 89 23.02 -13.59 12.15
C PRO A 89 22.09 -14.62 12.79
N ASN A 90 21.66 -15.62 12.01
CA ASN A 90 20.76 -16.68 12.45
C ASN A 90 19.37 -16.21 12.93
N LEU A 91 18.88 -15.05 12.46
CA LEU A 91 17.50 -14.63 12.68
C LEU A 91 16.52 -15.67 12.10
N LYS A 92 15.66 -16.21 12.96
CA LYS A 92 14.61 -17.17 12.60
C LYS A 92 13.26 -16.47 12.49
N VAL A 93 12.94 -16.00 11.30
CA VAL A 93 11.70 -15.24 11.02
C VAL A 93 10.45 -16.08 11.32
N ASP A 94 10.52 -17.40 11.11
CA ASP A 94 9.45 -18.37 11.38
C ASP A 94 9.09 -18.51 12.87
N LEU A 95 9.95 -18.04 13.78
CA LEU A 95 9.71 -18.06 15.23
C LEU A 95 9.15 -16.75 15.78
N LEU A 96 9.04 -15.70 14.96
CA LEU A 96 8.48 -14.43 15.39
C LEU A 96 6.97 -14.56 15.57
N ALA A 97 6.45 -14.21 16.74
CA ALA A 97 5.02 -14.33 17.03
C ALA A 97 4.15 -13.47 16.10
N GLU A 98 4.71 -12.35 15.65
CA GLU A 98 4.05 -11.36 14.81
C GLU A 98 3.69 -11.89 13.42
N ILE A 99 4.35 -12.94 12.89
CA ILE A 99 4.03 -13.49 11.56
C ILE A 99 2.66 -14.15 11.50
N LEU A 100 2.12 -14.55 12.65
CA LEU A 100 0.80 -15.18 12.77
C LEU A 100 -0.33 -14.13 12.85
N VAL A 101 0.02 -12.86 13.02
CA VAL A 101 -0.93 -11.77 13.18
C VAL A 101 -1.10 -11.05 11.83
N PRO A 102 -2.32 -11.03 11.25
CA PRO A 102 -2.54 -10.26 10.04
C PRO A 102 -2.35 -8.77 10.31
N PRO A 103 -1.78 -8.00 9.37
CA PRO A 103 -1.64 -6.57 9.54
C PRO A 103 -3.01 -5.90 9.64
N ARG A 104 -3.09 -4.84 10.44
CA ARG A 104 -4.26 -3.98 10.46
C ARG A 104 -4.26 -3.15 9.18
N ALA A 105 -5.38 -3.15 8.47
CA ALA A 105 -5.55 -2.35 7.26
C ALA A 105 -7.01 -1.90 7.13
N VAL A 106 -7.20 -0.62 6.81
CA VAL A 106 -8.49 -0.02 6.48
C VAL A 106 -8.71 -0.19 4.98
N ILE A 107 -9.00 -1.43 4.59
CA ILE A 107 -9.23 -1.82 3.19
C ILE A 107 -10.59 -2.49 3.10
N ASN A 108 -11.42 -2.04 2.16
CA ASN A 108 -12.61 -2.77 1.79
C ASN A 108 -12.31 -3.65 0.57
N TYR A 109 -11.77 -4.85 0.80
CA TYR A 109 -11.44 -5.77 -0.29
C TYR A 109 -12.66 -6.13 -1.16
N ALA A 110 -13.88 -6.04 -0.60
CA ALA A 110 -15.11 -6.32 -1.32
C ALA A 110 -15.44 -5.29 -2.41
N THR A 111 -14.82 -4.10 -2.38
CA THR A 111 -14.99 -3.09 -3.45
C THR A 111 -13.93 -3.18 -4.53
N ILE A 112 -12.82 -3.89 -4.29
CA ILE A 112 -11.69 -3.97 -5.23
C ILE A 112 -12.01 -4.94 -6.36
N ILE A 113 -12.49 -6.13 -6.00
CA ILE A 113 -13.06 -7.06 -6.97
C ILE A 113 -14.57 -7.02 -6.77
N PRO A 114 -15.33 -6.31 -7.62
CA PRO A 114 -16.79 -6.25 -7.49
C PRO A 114 -17.36 -7.67 -7.57
N ASN A 115 -18.59 -7.85 -7.05
CA ASN A 115 -19.33 -9.10 -7.22
C ASN A 115 -19.65 -9.33 -8.70
N SER A 116 -18.69 -9.91 -9.41
CA SER A 116 -18.68 -10.14 -10.85
C SER A 116 -18.55 -11.64 -11.15
N GLN A 117 -18.70 -12.01 -12.42
CA GLN A 117 -18.42 -13.37 -12.85
C GLN A 117 -16.96 -13.76 -12.57
N PHE A 118 -16.03 -12.83 -12.81
CA PHE A 118 -14.61 -13.00 -12.46
C PHE A 118 -14.40 -13.39 -10.99
N LYS A 119 -15.07 -12.73 -10.03
CA LYS A 119 -14.96 -13.08 -8.62
C LYS A 119 -15.42 -14.52 -8.34
N LYS A 120 -16.53 -14.94 -8.94
CA LYS A 120 -17.07 -16.30 -8.77
C LYS A 120 -16.11 -17.34 -9.33
N ASP A 121 -15.53 -17.08 -10.50
CA ASP A 121 -14.58 -17.97 -11.15
C ASP A 121 -13.27 -18.06 -10.36
N LEU A 122 -12.80 -16.94 -9.81
CA LEU A 122 -11.67 -16.90 -8.89
C LEU A 122 -11.94 -17.74 -7.63
N ASP A 123 -13.08 -17.53 -6.96
CA ASP A 123 -13.45 -18.27 -5.76
C ASP A 123 -13.60 -19.78 -6.04
N ALA A 124 -14.17 -20.15 -7.20
CA ALA A 124 -14.29 -21.54 -7.65
C ALA A 124 -12.91 -22.16 -7.90
N TYR A 125 -12.01 -21.44 -8.58
CA TYR A 125 -10.66 -21.90 -8.86
C TYR A 125 -9.84 -22.05 -7.58
N LEU A 126 -9.92 -21.11 -6.64
CA LEU A 126 -9.22 -21.21 -5.34
C LEU A 126 -9.70 -22.42 -4.52
N LYS A 127 -10.98 -22.79 -4.62
CA LYS A 127 -11.57 -23.93 -3.91
C LYS A 127 -11.25 -25.28 -4.54
N ALA A 128 -11.33 -25.38 -5.87
CA ALA A 128 -11.26 -26.66 -6.59
C ALA A 128 -9.96 -26.86 -7.38
N ARG A 129 -9.13 -25.82 -7.51
CA ARG A 129 -7.94 -25.76 -8.38
C ARG A 129 -8.26 -26.14 -9.84
N ALA A 130 -9.46 -25.81 -10.28
CA ALA A 130 -10.00 -26.13 -11.60
C ALA A 130 -11.04 -25.07 -12.03
N PRO A 131 -11.20 -24.83 -13.34
CA PRO A 131 -10.44 -25.40 -14.45
C PRO A 131 -9.09 -24.68 -14.65
N VAL A 132 -8.09 -25.37 -15.22
CA VAL A 132 -6.77 -24.77 -15.52
C VAL A 132 -6.86 -23.58 -16.49
N THR A 133 -7.91 -23.54 -17.32
CA THR A 133 -8.17 -22.47 -18.29
C THR A 133 -8.40 -21.10 -17.62
N PHE A 134 -8.86 -21.09 -16.37
CA PHE A 134 -8.98 -19.85 -15.58
C PHE A 134 -7.65 -19.08 -15.54
N LEU A 135 -6.50 -19.77 -15.44
CA LEU A 135 -5.20 -19.11 -15.40
C LEU A 135 -4.85 -18.41 -16.71
N SER A 136 -5.18 -19.00 -17.86
CA SER A 136 -4.97 -18.36 -19.16
C SER A 136 -5.92 -17.19 -19.39
N GLU A 137 -7.15 -17.29 -18.88
CA GLU A 137 -8.19 -16.27 -19.00
C GLU A 137 -7.98 -15.10 -18.04
N LEU A 138 -7.20 -15.28 -16.97
CA LEU A 138 -6.92 -14.24 -15.96
C LEU A 138 -6.32 -12.96 -16.55
N ARG A 139 -5.55 -13.05 -17.65
CA ARG A 139 -4.96 -11.89 -18.33
C ARG A 139 -5.96 -11.13 -19.20
N SER A 140 -7.04 -11.80 -19.60
CA SER A 140 -8.02 -11.32 -20.56
C SER A 140 -9.28 -10.75 -19.91
N ASN A 141 -9.49 -11.02 -18.62
CA ASN A 141 -10.54 -10.43 -17.78
C ASN A 141 -10.07 -9.11 -17.17
#